data_AF-A0A7V9C1Y8-F1
#
_entry.id   AF-A0A7V9C1Y8-F1
#
_cell.length_a   1.000
_cell.length_b   1.000
_cell.length_c   1.000
_cell.angle_alpha   90.00
_cell.angle_beta   90.00
_cell.angle_gamma   90.00
#
_symmetry.space_group_name_H-M   'P 1'
#
loop_
_entity.id
_entity.type
_entity.pdbx_description
1 polymer ?
#
loop_
_entity_poly.entity_id
_entity_poly.type
_entity_poly.pdbx_seq_one_letter_code
_entity_poly.pdbx_strand_id
1 'polypeptide(L)'
;MTTDFVERLAAARIGATHNQYADSELRRGRLQLYLEERARAAILLVGEAPGYRGTRVSGIPLTSERQLTGFGPAEATATIVHRALDELGLAAEVLLWNVVPTHPHRLGVPESNRRPTRSEIEQSTCFLTELARGRRVVPLGRVAHSALGGTYVRHPAQGGAAAFRRGLAAALQ
;
A
#
# COMPACT_ATOMS: atom_id res chain seq x y z
N MET A 1 1.72 20.28 -2.10
CA MET A 1 2.11 19.33 -1.02
C MET A 1 2.27 17.92 -1.57
N THR A 2 1.31 17.39 -2.35
CA THR A 2 1.42 16.04 -2.93
C THR A 2 2.60 15.85 -3.89
N THR A 3 2.87 16.81 -4.77
CA THR A 3 4.02 16.74 -5.70
C THR A 3 5.34 16.61 -4.94
N ASP A 4 5.58 17.45 -3.92
CA ASP A 4 6.77 17.35 -3.07
C ASP A 4 6.90 15.97 -2.40
N PHE A 5 5.79 15.42 -1.88
CA PHE A 5 5.78 14.09 -1.29
C PHE A 5 6.22 13.00 -2.29
N VAL A 6 5.67 13.04 -3.50
CA VAL A 6 5.98 12.05 -4.55
C VAL A 6 7.42 12.17 -5.01
N GLU A 7 7.94 13.38 -5.19
CA GLU A 7 9.34 13.61 -5.57
C GLU A 7 10.31 13.15 -4.48
N ARG A 8 10.02 13.43 -3.19
CA ARG A 8 10.81 12.90 -2.07
C ARG A 8 10.79 11.38 -2.04
N LEU A 9 9.64 10.75 -2.31
CA LEU A 9 9.55 9.29 -2.38
C LEU A 9 10.31 8.72 -3.58
N ALA A 10 10.26 9.39 -4.74
CA ALA A 10 10.99 8.98 -5.93
C ALA A 10 12.52 9.05 -5.73
N ALA A 11 12.99 10.08 -5.02
CA ALA A 11 14.40 10.23 -4.67
C ALA A 11 14.87 9.31 -3.52
N ALA A 12 13.95 8.74 -2.75
CA ALA A 12 14.30 7.95 -1.57
C ALA A 12 14.99 6.62 -1.91
N ARG A 13 15.99 6.27 -1.09
CA ARG A 13 16.60 4.95 -1.05
C ARG A 13 16.19 4.26 0.24
N ILE A 14 15.45 3.16 0.12
CA ILE A 14 14.92 2.40 1.27
C ILE A 14 15.53 1.00 1.25
N GLY A 15 16.61 0.82 2.00
CA GLY A 15 17.38 -0.43 2.03
C GLY A 15 17.71 -0.96 0.63
N ALA A 16 17.45 -2.25 0.40
CA ALA A 16 17.67 -2.92 -0.87
C ALA A 16 16.36 -3.15 -1.64
N THR A 17 15.34 -2.34 -1.40
CA THR A 17 14.09 -2.42 -2.16
C THR A 17 14.26 -1.82 -3.55
N HIS A 18 13.39 -2.22 -4.48
CA HIS A 18 13.24 -1.56 -5.76
C HIS A 18 12.27 -0.38 -5.61
N ASN A 19 12.76 0.84 -5.81
CA ASN A 19 11.91 2.02 -5.83
C ASN A 19 11.24 2.16 -7.20
N GLN A 20 9.98 1.74 -7.29
CA GLN A 20 9.23 1.80 -8.54
C GLN A 20 8.97 3.23 -9.06
N TYR A 21 9.22 4.27 -8.26
CA TYR A 21 8.96 5.67 -8.62
C TYR A 21 10.20 6.43 -9.10
N ALA A 22 11.41 5.93 -8.85
CA ALA A 22 12.66 6.64 -9.13
C ALA A 22 12.79 7.03 -10.61
N ASP A 23 12.46 6.12 -11.51
CA ASP A 23 12.64 6.28 -12.96
C ASP A 23 11.33 6.12 -13.74
N SER A 24 10.19 6.50 -13.15
CA SER A 24 8.88 6.34 -13.80
C SER A 24 7.96 7.52 -13.57
N GLU A 25 7.92 8.44 -14.54
CA GLU A 25 6.97 9.56 -14.57
C GLU A 25 5.52 9.09 -14.52
N LEU A 26 5.20 8.00 -15.22
CA LEU A 26 3.86 7.40 -15.20
C LEU A 26 3.43 7.02 -13.78
N ARG A 27 4.28 6.31 -13.04
CA ARG A 27 3.95 5.88 -11.67
C ARG A 27 3.94 7.04 -10.69
N ARG A 28 4.82 8.04 -10.87
CA ARG A 28 4.77 9.29 -10.10
C ARG A 28 3.44 10.02 -10.32
N GLY A 29 3.03 10.22 -11.58
CA GLY A 29 1.76 10.86 -11.92
C GLY A 29 0.54 10.10 -11.38
N ARG A 30 0.53 8.76 -11.52
CA ARG A 30 -0.53 7.92 -10.94
C ARG A 30 -0.61 8.04 -9.42
N LEU A 31 0.53 8.00 -8.74
CA LEU A 31 0.57 8.15 -7.29
C LEU A 31 0.09 9.54 -6.87
N GLN A 32 0.53 10.59 -7.57
CA GLN A 32 0.11 11.96 -7.28
C GLN A 32 -1.41 12.12 -7.40
N LEU A 33 -2.00 11.72 -8.53
CA LEU A 33 -3.44 11.79 -8.74
C LEU A 33 -4.20 10.99 -7.67
N TYR A 34 -3.74 9.79 -7.37
CA TYR A 34 -4.35 8.96 -6.33
C TYR A 34 -4.34 9.63 -4.94
N LEU A 35 -3.22 10.21 -4.55
CA LEU A 35 -3.10 10.93 -3.27
C LEU A 35 -3.97 12.20 -3.24
N GLU A 36 -4.10 12.90 -4.36
CA GLU A 36 -4.98 14.07 -4.49
C GLU A 36 -6.46 13.68 -4.40
N GLU A 37 -6.88 12.64 -5.12
CA GLU A 37 -8.26 12.12 -5.05
C GLU A 37 -8.64 11.62 -3.66
N ARG A 38 -7.68 11.05 -2.92
CA ARG A 38 -7.89 10.53 -1.56
C ARG A 38 -7.43 11.51 -0.47
N ALA A 39 -7.22 12.79 -0.79
CA ALA A 39 -6.75 13.78 0.17
C ALA A 39 -7.67 13.92 1.39
N ARG A 40 -8.99 13.72 1.22
CA ARG A 40 -9.99 13.80 2.30
C ARG A 40 -10.36 12.45 2.92
N ALA A 41 -9.74 11.35 2.50
CA ALA A 41 -9.98 10.04 3.08
C ALA A 41 -9.67 10.07 4.59
N ALA A 42 -10.65 9.71 5.42
CA ALA A 42 -10.54 9.72 6.88
C ALA A 42 -9.75 8.52 7.42
N ILE A 43 -9.63 7.46 6.62
CA ILE A 43 -8.99 6.21 7.00
C ILE A 43 -7.72 6.00 6.19
N LEU A 44 -6.66 5.54 6.85
CA LEU A 44 -5.43 5.07 6.22
C LEU A 44 -5.27 3.57 6.47
N LEU A 45 -5.53 2.73 5.44
CA LEU A 45 -5.35 1.28 5.51
C LEU A 45 -3.92 0.93 5.04
N VAL A 46 -3.12 0.35 5.93
CA VAL A 46 -1.67 0.17 5.70
C VAL A 46 -1.30 -1.29 5.55
N GLY A 47 -0.91 -1.69 4.34
CA GLY A 47 -0.33 -2.99 4.03
C GLY A 47 1.17 -3.10 4.37
N GLU A 48 1.77 -4.26 4.08
CA GLU A 48 3.19 -4.51 4.36
C GLU A 48 4.12 -3.77 3.40
N ALA A 49 4.09 -4.15 2.13
CA ALA A 49 4.93 -3.60 1.08
C ALA A 49 4.37 -3.96 -0.31
N PRO A 50 4.74 -3.23 -1.38
CA PRO A 50 4.43 -3.60 -2.75
C PRO A 50 4.82 -5.04 -3.09
N GLY A 51 3.90 -5.80 -3.70
CA GLY A 51 4.24 -7.07 -4.35
C GLY A 51 4.73 -6.86 -5.79
N TYR A 52 5.48 -7.83 -6.33
CA TYR A 52 6.10 -7.74 -7.66
C TYR A 52 5.11 -7.59 -8.82
N ARG A 53 3.83 -7.95 -8.61
CA ARG A 53 2.70 -7.88 -9.57
C ARG A 53 1.68 -6.77 -9.27
N GLY A 54 1.78 -6.13 -8.10
CA GLY A 54 0.84 -5.12 -7.63
C GLY A 54 1.39 -3.71 -7.81
N THR A 55 1.49 -2.98 -6.71
CA THR A 55 1.98 -1.59 -6.64
C THR A 55 3.32 -1.36 -7.32
N ARG A 56 4.23 -2.36 -7.32
CA ARG A 56 5.51 -2.25 -8.04
C ARG A 56 5.30 -1.90 -9.52
N VAL A 57 4.26 -2.48 -10.13
CA VAL A 57 3.95 -2.28 -11.55
C VAL A 57 3.07 -1.04 -11.72
N SER A 58 1.98 -0.97 -10.94
CA SER A 58 0.93 0.04 -11.12
C SER A 58 1.32 1.44 -10.65
N GLY A 59 2.19 1.53 -9.64
CA GLY A 59 2.49 2.77 -8.92
C GLY A 59 1.43 3.18 -7.89
N ILE A 60 0.33 2.42 -7.73
CA ILE A 60 -0.73 2.74 -6.77
C ILE A 60 -0.72 1.70 -5.64
N PRO A 61 -0.66 2.11 -4.36
CA PRO A 61 -0.68 1.20 -3.21
C PRO A 61 -1.85 0.21 -3.26
N LEU A 62 -1.57 -1.06 -2.98
CA LEU A 62 -2.53 -2.16 -2.95
C LEU A 62 -3.44 -2.22 -4.20
N THR A 63 -2.90 -1.85 -5.36
CA THR A 63 -3.60 -1.83 -6.65
C THR A 63 -2.74 -2.48 -7.72
N SER A 64 -3.30 -3.36 -8.53
CA SER A 64 -2.60 -4.02 -9.64
C SER A 64 -2.84 -3.32 -10.98
N GLU A 65 -1.96 -3.51 -11.97
CA GLU A 65 -2.12 -2.91 -13.31
C GLU A 65 -3.44 -3.33 -13.97
N ARG A 66 -3.87 -4.58 -13.73
CA ARG A 66 -5.14 -5.11 -14.23
C ARG A 66 -6.35 -4.35 -13.69
N GLN A 67 -6.31 -3.88 -12.45
CA GLN A 67 -7.42 -3.09 -11.90
C GLN A 67 -7.50 -1.70 -12.53
N LEU A 68 -6.37 -1.15 -12.97
CA LEU A 68 -6.33 0.18 -13.60
C LEU A 68 -6.68 0.15 -15.08
N THR A 69 -6.24 -0.88 -15.80
CA THR A 69 -6.26 -0.89 -17.27
C THR A 69 -7.09 -2.03 -17.87
N GLY A 70 -7.48 -3.03 -17.08
CA GLY A 70 -8.01 -4.31 -17.57
C GLY A 70 -6.94 -5.29 -18.07
N PHE A 71 -5.68 -4.84 -18.24
CA PHE A 71 -4.58 -5.62 -18.80
C PHE A 71 -3.41 -5.77 -17.81
N GLY A 72 -2.47 -6.67 -18.12
CA GLY A 72 -1.27 -6.87 -17.31
C GLY A 72 -1.48 -7.72 -16.05
N PRO A 73 -0.55 -7.68 -15.08
CA PRO A 73 -0.59 -8.56 -13.91
C PRO A 73 -1.74 -8.20 -12.96
N ALA A 74 -2.36 -9.24 -12.39
CA ALA A 74 -3.26 -9.14 -11.26
C ALA A 74 -2.52 -9.50 -9.96
N GLU A 75 -2.99 -8.96 -8.84
CA GLU A 75 -2.54 -9.33 -7.51
C GLU A 75 -3.74 -9.65 -6.62
N ALA A 76 -3.80 -10.87 -6.07
CA ALA A 76 -4.96 -11.36 -5.32
C ALA A 76 -5.31 -10.50 -4.10
N THR A 77 -4.31 -10.03 -3.35
CA THR A 77 -4.51 -9.13 -2.21
C THR A 77 -5.19 -7.84 -2.66
N ALA A 78 -4.67 -7.20 -3.70
CA ALA A 78 -5.23 -5.96 -4.25
C ALA A 78 -6.68 -6.16 -4.69
N THR A 79 -6.97 -7.24 -5.43
CA THR A 79 -8.34 -7.58 -5.85
C THR A 79 -9.29 -7.75 -4.65
N ILE A 80 -8.87 -8.46 -3.60
CA ILE A 80 -9.73 -8.70 -2.43
C ILE A 80 -9.94 -7.42 -1.62
N VAL A 81 -8.90 -6.60 -1.45
CA VAL A 81 -8.99 -5.31 -0.72
C VAL A 81 -9.98 -4.38 -1.41
N HIS A 82 -9.80 -4.13 -2.70
CA HIS A 82 -10.69 -3.24 -3.46
C HIS A 82 -12.13 -3.74 -3.45
N ARG A 83 -12.34 -5.04 -3.75
CA ARG A 83 -13.69 -5.62 -3.72
C ARG A 83 -14.37 -5.46 -2.36
N ALA A 84 -13.64 -5.63 -1.25
CA ALA A 84 -14.22 -5.44 0.07
C ALA A 84 -14.56 -3.98 0.37
N LEU A 85 -13.74 -3.04 -0.09
CA LEU A 85 -14.01 -1.60 0.07
C LEU A 85 -15.23 -1.18 -0.76
N ASP A 86 -15.35 -1.68 -1.99
CA ASP A 86 -16.50 -1.43 -2.86
C ASP A 86 -17.79 -2.03 -2.25
N GLU A 87 -17.73 -3.28 -1.79
CA GLU A 87 -18.86 -3.98 -1.13
C GLU A 87 -19.34 -3.25 0.14
N LEU A 88 -18.46 -2.49 0.82
CA LEU A 88 -18.79 -1.70 2.01
C LEU A 88 -19.12 -0.24 1.69
N GLY A 89 -18.98 0.21 0.43
CA GLY A 89 -19.16 1.61 0.05
C GLY A 89 -18.07 2.56 0.56
N LEU A 90 -16.89 2.04 0.92
CA LEU A 90 -15.81 2.79 1.59
C LEU A 90 -14.63 3.17 0.67
N ALA A 91 -14.70 2.87 -0.63
CA ALA A 91 -13.59 3.05 -1.56
C ALA A 91 -13.06 4.50 -1.66
N ALA A 92 -13.91 5.50 -1.44
CA ALA A 92 -13.53 6.91 -1.43
C ALA A 92 -13.01 7.39 -0.05
N GLU A 93 -13.39 6.71 1.03
CA GLU A 93 -13.07 7.09 2.42
C GLU A 93 -11.74 6.53 2.91
N VAL A 94 -11.17 5.59 2.16
CA VAL A 94 -9.94 4.88 2.52
C VAL A 94 -8.81 5.28 1.58
N LEU A 95 -7.71 5.76 2.18
CA LEU A 95 -6.41 5.84 1.55
C LEU A 95 -5.66 4.52 1.83
N LEU A 96 -5.37 3.75 0.78
CA LEU A 96 -4.47 2.60 0.83
C LEU A 96 -3.01 3.08 0.83
N TRP A 97 -2.18 2.47 1.68
CA TRP A 97 -0.73 2.68 1.74
C TRP A 97 0.01 1.39 2.14
N ASN A 98 1.35 1.43 2.14
CA ASN A 98 2.19 0.33 2.64
C ASN A 98 3.18 0.86 3.68
N VAL A 99 3.53 0.07 4.70
CA VAL A 99 4.56 0.42 5.67
C VAL A 99 5.88 0.73 4.97
N VAL A 100 6.29 -0.13 4.04
CA VAL A 100 7.42 0.13 3.14
C VAL A 100 6.87 0.43 1.75
N PRO A 101 7.00 1.67 1.23
CA PRO A 101 6.32 2.10 0.00
C PRO A 101 7.02 1.61 -1.28
N THR A 102 8.17 0.97 -1.16
CA THR A 102 9.01 0.46 -2.27
C THR A 102 9.10 -1.07 -2.21
N HIS A 103 9.39 -1.73 -3.32
CA HIS A 103 9.24 -3.18 -3.45
C HIS A 103 10.43 -4.00 -2.90
N PRO A 104 10.28 -4.71 -1.76
CA PRO A 104 11.30 -5.63 -1.27
C PRO A 104 11.30 -6.94 -2.07
N HIS A 105 12.44 -7.28 -2.65
CA HIS A 105 12.65 -8.52 -3.40
C HIS A 105 13.91 -9.26 -2.93
N ARG A 106 14.00 -10.56 -3.20
CA ARG A 106 15.24 -11.31 -2.97
C ARG A 106 16.32 -10.80 -3.92
N LEU A 107 17.55 -10.67 -3.42
CA LEU A 107 18.68 -10.20 -4.21
C LEU A 107 18.85 -11.06 -5.46
N GLY A 108 19.00 -10.42 -6.62
CA GLY A 108 19.11 -11.11 -7.91
C GLY A 108 17.79 -11.68 -8.46
N VAL A 109 16.66 -11.54 -7.75
CA VAL A 109 15.35 -12.06 -8.18
C VAL A 109 14.27 -10.97 -8.06
N PRO A 110 14.19 -10.01 -9.00
CA PRO A 110 13.23 -8.89 -8.95
C PRO A 110 11.76 -9.30 -8.96
N GLU A 111 11.44 -10.50 -9.45
CA GLU A 111 10.07 -11.05 -9.50
C GLU A 111 9.75 -11.91 -8.27
N SER A 112 10.24 -11.48 -7.10
CA SER A 112 9.99 -12.15 -5.84
C SER A 112 9.56 -11.17 -4.78
N ASN A 113 8.75 -11.65 -3.85
CA ASN A 113 8.43 -10.90 -2.64
C ASN A 113 9.34 -11.40 -1.52
N ARG A 114 9.88 -10.48 -0.72
CA ARG A 114 10.43 -10.78 0.61
C ARG A 114 9.79 -9.87 1.64
N ARG A 115 9.84 -10.29 2.89
CA ARG A 115 9.45 -9.41 4.01
C ARG A 115 10.40 -8.21 4.10
N PRO A 116 9.91 -6.98 4.36
CA PRO A 116 10.76 -5.86 4.70
C PRO A 116 11.59 -6.12 5.95
N THR A 117 12.80 -5.56 5.97
CA THR A 117 13.65 -5.52 7.17
C THR A 117 13.18 -4.43 8.12
N ARG A 118 13.63 -4.51 9.38
CA ARG A 118 13.37 -3.45 10.36
C ARG A 118 13.90 -2.09 9.90
N SER A 119 15.11 -2.05 9.34
CA SER A 119 15.71 -0.80 8.84
C SER A 119 14.90 -0.18 7.70
N GLU A 120 14.36 -0.99 6.78
CA GLU A 120 13.49 -0.50 5.70
C GLU A 120 12.17 0.08 6.23
N ILE A 121 11.61 -0.49 7.29
CA ILE A 121 10.43 0.05 7.98
C ILE A 121 10.76 1.41 8.61
N GLU A 122 11.87 1.49 9.36
CA GLU A 122 12.32 2.73 10.00
C GLU A 122 12.55 3.85 8.98
N GLN A 123 13.25 3.55 7.88
CA GLN A 123 13.49 4.51 6.77
C GLN A 123 12.19 4.99 6.09
N SER A 124 11.12 4.20 6.15
CA SER A 124 9.83 4.52 5.53
C SER A 124 8.91 5.36 6.42
N THR A 125 9.25 5.52 7.70
CA THR A 125 8.34 6.08 8.72
C THR A 125 7.95 7.52 8.42
N CYS A 126 8.83 8.32 7.80
CA CYS A 126 8.53 9.71 7.44
C CYS A 126 7.32 9.83 6.49
N PHE A 127 7.26 9.01 5.44
CA PHE A 127 6.15 9.01 4.48
C PHE A 127 4.84 8.57 5.12
N LEU A 128 4.90 7.51 5.93
CA LEU A 128 3.73 6.98 6.61
C LEU A 128 3.18 7.97 7.64
N THR A 129 4.06 8.63 8.41
CA THR A 129 3.68 9.62 9.43
C THR A 129 2.98 10.81 8.80
N GLU A 130 3.46 11.28 7.65
CA GLU A 130 2.84 12.39 6.93
C GLU A 130 1.42 12.04 6.45
N LEU A 131 1.23 10.86 5.85
CA LEU A 131 -0.08 10.39 5.41
C LEU A 131 -1.01 10.04 6.58
N ALA A 132 -0.49 9.65 7.75
CA ALA A 132 -1.28 9.32 8.92
C ALA A 132 -1.91 10.55 9.60
N ARG A 133 -1.40 11.76 9.36
CA ARG A 133 -1.90 12.98 10.01
C ARG A 133 -3.39 13.19 9.74
N GLY A 134 -4.16 13.27 10.82
CA GLY A 134 -5.61 13.50 10.76
C GLY A 134 -6.43 12.29 10.28
N ARG A 135 -5.82 11.10 10.18
CA ARG A 135 -6.50 9.88 9.71
C ARG A 135 -6.51 8.80 10.78
N ARG A 136 -7.57 7.98 10.78
CA ARG A 136 -7.61 6.72 11.52
C ARG A 136 -6.73 5.71 10.80
N VAL A 137 -5.63 5.29 11.42
CA VAL A 137 -4.70 4.31 10.83
C VAL A 137 -5.16 2.90 11.16
N VAL A 138 -5.29 2.05 10.15
CA VAL A 138 -5.69 0.64 10.29
C VAL A 138 -4.62 -0.24 9.66
N PRO A 139 -3.88 -1.04 10.44
CA PRO A 139 -2.90 -1.97 9.89
C PRO A 139 -3.57 -3.17 9.22
N LEU A 140 -3.06 -3.57 8.06
CA LEU A 140 -3.46 -4.77 7.31
C LEU A 140 -2.38 -5.85 7.43
N GLY A 141 -2.65 -6.86 8.23
CA GLY A 141 -1.74 -7.97 8.48
C GLY A 141 -0.72 -7.72 9.59
N ARG A 142 0.04 -8.77 9.92
CA ARG A 142 0.90 -8.78 11.11
C ARG A 142 2.11 -7.84 11.00
N VAL A 143 2.67 -7.65 9.82
CA VAL A 143 3.83 -6.77 9.67
C VAL A 143 3.45 -5.32 9.87
N ALA A 144 2.34 -4.88 9.25
CA ALA A 144 1.80 -3.55 9.50
C ALA A 144 1.43 -3.36 10.96
N HIS A 145 0.78 -4.35 11.57
CA HIS A 145 0.44 -4.32 13.00
C HIS A 145 1.68 -4.20 13.90
N SER A 146 2.75 -4.96 13.64
CA SER A 146 3.99 -4.84 14.41
C SER A 146 4.66 -3.48 14.28
N ALA A 147 4.50 -2.81 13.13
CA ALA A 147 5.08 -1.49 12.89
C ALA A 147 4.25 -0.35 13.51
N LEU A 148 2.92 -0.51 13.58
CA LEU A 148 1.98 0.57 13.92
C LEU A 148 1.26 0.38 15.26
N GLY A 149 1.20 -0.85 15.78
CA GLY A 149 0.36 -1.22 16.92
C GLY A 149 -1.14 -1.14 16.60
N GLY A 150 -1.96 -1.10 17.66
CA GLY A 150 -3.41 -0.92 17.56
C GLY A 150 -4.18 -2.15 17.02
N THR A 151 -5.47 -1.95 16.73
CA THR A 151 -6.31 -3.00 16.16
C THR A 151 -5.99 -3.20 14.69
N TYR A 152 -5.67 -4.42 14.26
CA TYR A 152 -5.34 -4.74 12.87
C TYR A 152 -6.37 -5.65 12.21
N VAL A 153 -6.46 -5.56 10.89
CA VAL A 153 -7.28 -6.45 10.06
C VAL A 153 -6.41 -7.59 9.53
N ARG A 154 -6.91 -8.82 9.57
CA ARG A 154 -6.18 -9.97 9.02
C ARG A 154 -5.95 -9.78 7.52
N HIS A 155 -4.72 -10.04 7.05
CA HIS A 155 -4.37 -9.98 5.64
C HIS A 155 -5.17 -11.01 4.80
N PRO A 156 -5.65 -10.67 3.59
CA PRO A 156 -6.55 -11.53 2.81
C PRO A 156 -5.89 -12.76 2.17
N ALA A 157 -4.55 -12.78 2.06
CA ALA A 157 -3.80 -13.92 1.52
C ALA A 157 -3.98 -15.21 2.36
N GLN A 158 -3.63 -16.36 1.76
CA GLN A 158 -3.66 -17.68 2.42
C GLN A 158 -5.03 -18.01 3.04
N GLY A 159 -6.10 -17.90 2.23
CA GLY A 159 -7.48 -18.15 2.67
C GLY A 159 -8.03 -17.07 3.63
N GLY A 160 -7.41 -15.88 3.67
CA GLY A 160 -7.75 -14.80 4.60
C GLY A 160 -8.96 -13.95 4.24
N ALA A 161 -9.50 -14.06 3.04
CA ALA A 161 -10.49 -13.13 2.49
C ALA A 161 -11.73 -12.91 3.38
N ALA A 162 -12.34 -13.98 3.89
CA ALA A 162 -13.56 -13.85 4.72
C ALA A 162 -13.28 -13.18 6.08
N ALA A 163 -12.13 -13.49 6.69
CA ALA A 163 -11.71 -12.87 7.95
C ALA A 163 -11.30 -11.41 7.74
N PHE A 164 -10.64 -11.09 6.62
CA PHE A 164 -10.32 -9.73 6.21
C PHE A 164 -11.59 -8.88 6.10
N ARG A 165 -12.59 -9.34 5.34
CA ARG A 165 -13.86 -8.60 5.16
C ARG A 165 -14.56 -8.30 6.48
N ARG A 166 -14.71 -9.30 7.35
CA ARG A 166 -15.32 -9.11 8.68
C ARG A 166 -14.52 -8.14 9.55
N GLY A 167 -13.19 -8.30 9.56
CA GLY A 167 -12.31 -7.43 10.32
C GLY A 167 -12.33 -5.99 9.81
N LEU A 168 -12.39 -5.79 8.49
CA LEU A 168 -12.48 -4.47 7.87
C LEU A 168 -13.79 -3.77 8.23
N ALA A 169 -14.93 -4.47 8.12
CA ALA A 169 -16.23 -3.93 8.52
C ALA A 169 -16.24 -3.52 10.01
N ALA A 170 -15.71 -4.36 10.90
CA ALA A 170 -15.62 -4.04 12.33
C ALA A 170 -14.63 -2.92 12.65
N ALA A 171 -13.54 -2.81 11.90
CA ALA A 171 -12.51 -1.80 12.12
C ALA A 171 -12.89 -0.42 11.55
N LEU A 172 -13.90 -0.33 10.68
CA LEU A 172 -14.30 0.91 10.01
C LEU A 172 -15.72 1.39 10.38
N GLN A 173 -16.42 0.64 11.24
CA GLN A 173 -17.53 1.15 12.07
C GLN A 173 -16.98 1.99 13.23
#